data_AF-A0A5W7ZRM5-F1
#
_entry.id   AF-A0A5W7ZRM5-F1
#
_cell.length_a   1.000
_cell.length_b   1.000
_cell.length_c   1.000
_cell.angle_alpha   90.00
_cell.angle_beta   90.00
_cell.angle_gamma   90.00
#
_symmetry.space_group_name_H-M   'P 1'
#
loop_
_entity.id
_entity.type
_entity.pdbx_description
1 polymer ?
#
loop_
_entity_poly.entity_id
_entity_poly.type
_entity_poly.pdbx_seq_one_letter_code
_entity_poly.pdbx_strand_id
1 'polypeptide(L)'
;MKISRETLHQLIENKLYKAGLKREHAAIVADVLVYADARGIHSHGAVRVEYYAERISKGGTNREPTFRIENTGPCTAILHADNAAGQVAAKMGMEHAIEIAKKNGVAVVGISRMGHSGAISYFVRQAAREGLIGLSICQSDPMVVPFGGADIYYGTNPLAFAAPGEGDDIITFDMATTVQAWGKVLDARSRNESIPESWAVDKNGAPTHDPFAVNALLPAAGPKGYGLMMMIDILSGILLGLPFGRQVSSMYEDLHAGRNLGQLHLVINPAFFSSCELFRKHISQTMQELNAVKPAPGFKQVYYPGQDQDIKQKNADMNGIDIVDDIYQYLISGALYL
;
A
#
# COMPACT_ATOMS: atom_id res chain seq x y z
N MET A 1 10.77 20.31 -0.16
CA MET A 1 10.05 21.38 -0.90
C MET A 1 8.56 21.06 -1.02
N LYS A 2 7.72 22.05 -1.40
CA LYS A 2 6.29 21.86 -1.66
C LYS A 2 5.95 22.01 -3.14
N ILE A 3 5.08 21.15 -3.65
CA ILE A 3 4.65 21.16 -5.06
C ILE A 3 3.16 20.80 -5.20
N SER A 4 2.49 21.28 -6.24
CA SER A 4 1.09 20.91 -6.48
C SER A 4 0.95 19.43 -6.83
N ARG A 5 -0.25 18.89 -6.56
CA ARG A 5 -0.62 17.50 -6.86
C ARG A 5 -0.46 17.17 -8.34
N GLU A 6 -0.95 18.07 -9.20
CA GLU A 6 -0.95 17.95 -10.66
C GLU A 6 0.47 17.98 -11.21
N THR A 7 1.31 18.86 -10.67
CA THR A 7 2.70 18.99 -11.12
C THR A 7 3.50 17.74 -10.72
N LEU A 8 3.34 17.26 -9.48
CA LEU A 8 4.00 16.04 -9.04
C LEU A 8 3.55 14.82 -9.86
N HIS A 9 2.23 14.69 -10.10
CA HIS A 9 1.68 13.66 -10.97
C HIS A 9 2.33 13.70 -12.35
N GLN A 10 2.34 14.87 -12.97
CA GLN A 10 2.86 15.05 -14.32
C GLN A 10 4.34 14.68 -14.43
N LEU A 11 5.15 15.01 -13.42
CA LEU A 11 6.57 14.69 -13.36
C LEU A 11 6.81 13.18 -13.23
N ILE A 12 6.06 12.52 -12.34
CA ILE A 12 6.16 11.06 -12.14
C ILE A 12 5.72 10.33 -13.42
N GLU A 13 4.59 10.72 -14.00
CA GLU A 13 4.07 10.15 -15.24
C GLU A 13 5.10 10.28 -16.37
N ASN A 14 5.70 11.47 -16.55
CA ASN A 14 6.72 11.70 -17.56
C ASN A 14 7.95 10.81 -17.36
N LYS A 15 8.42 10.66 -16.11
CA LYS A 15 9.60 9.85 -15.80
C LYS A 15 9.36 8.37 -16.09
N LEU A 16 8.21 7.85 -15.67
CA LEU A 16 7.86 6.44 -15.86
C LEU A 16 7.51 6.10 -17.31
N TYR A 17 6.89 7.04 -18.03
CA TYR A 17 6.72 6.94 -19.48
C TYR A 17 8.08 6.87 -20.19
N LYS A 18 9.02 7.73 -19.81
CA LYS A 18 10.40 7.71 -20.35
C LYS A 18 11.12 6.39 -20.03
N ALA A 19 10.85 5.77 -18.89
CA ALA A 19 11.40 4.46 -18.54
C ALA A 19 10.84 3.31 -19.40
N GLY A 20 9.70 3.52 -20.06
CA GLY A 20 9.13 2.61 -21.05
C GLY A 20 7.71 2.12 -20.76
N LEU A 21 7.04 2.61 -19.71
CA LEU A 21 5.60 2.31 -19.51
C LEU A 21 4.72 3.03 -20.53
N LYS A 22 3.56 2.45 -20.84
CA LYS A 22 2.47 3.17 -21.52
C LYS A 22 2.07 4.40 -20.71
N ARG A 23 1.63 5.44 -21.41
CA ARG A 23 1.23 6.71 -20.80
C ARG A 23 0.14 6.53 -19.75
N GLU A 24 -0.90 5.77 -20.08
CA GLU A 24 -2.00 5.43 -19.17
C GLU A 24 -1.53 4.67 -17.91
N HIS A 25 -0.60 3.72 -18.07
CA HIS A 25 -0.03 2.98 -16.94
C HIS A 25 0.82 3.90 -16.04
N ALA A 26 1.65 4.75 -16.65
CA ALA A 26 2.45 5.73 -15.93
C ALA A 26 1.57 6.72 -15.14
N ALA A 27 0.44 7.15 -15.71
CA ALA A 27 -0.53 8.03 -15.04
C ALA A 27 -1.17 7.34 -13.82
N ILE A 28 -1.56 6.06 -13.95
CA ILE A 28 -2.10 5.29 -12.82
C ILE A 28 -1.05 5.11 -11.72
N VAL A 29 0.20 4.81 -12.08
CA VAL A 29 1.28 4.73 -11.09
C VAL A 29 1.45 6.08 -10.40
N ALA A 30 1.51 7.18 -11.16
CA ALA A 30 1.60 8.53 -10.61
C ALA A 30 0.45 8.86 -9.65
N ASP A 31 -0.80 8.52 -9.99
CA ASP A 31 -1.97 8.73 -9.13
C ASP A 31 -1.79 8.10 -7.74
N VAL A 32 -1.33 6.85 -7.70
CA VAL A 32 -1.17 6.10 -6.44
C VAL A 32 0.00 6.65 -5.61
N LEU A 33 1.11 7.05 -6.23
CA LEU A 33 2.25 7.61 -5.51
C LEU A 33 1.94 9.00 -4.96
N VAL A 34 1.30 9.85 -5.74
CA VAL A 34 0.86 11.19 -5.30
C VAL A 34 -0.17 11.08 -4.19
N TYR A 35 -1.08 10.10 -4.25
CA TYR A 35 -1.99 9.79 -3.14
C TYR A 35 -1.22 9.46 -1.85
N ALA A 36 -0.18 8.63 -1.94
CA ALA A 36 0.63 8.27 -0.79
C ALA A 36 1.32 9.50 -0.17
N ASP A 37 1.96 10.34 -0.99
CA ASP A 37 2.63 11.55 -0.50
C ASP A 37 1.65 12.57 0.11
N ALA A 38 0.50 12.81 -0.52
CA ALA A 38 -0.51 13.73 0.02
C ALA A 38 -1.00 13.32 1.41
N ARG A 39 -1.00 12.01 1.71
CA ARG A 39 -1.37 11.45 3.03
C ARG A 39 -0.20 11.33 4.01
N GLY A 40 1.00 11.72 3.60
CA GLY A 40 2.22 11.61 4.39
C GLY A 40 2.81 10.20 4.44
N ILE A 41 2.43 9.31 3.51
CA ILE A 41 2.96 7.95 3.36
C ILE A 41 4.14 7.97 2.38
N HIS A 42 5.11 8.85 2.63
CA HIS A 42 6.18 9.17 1.69
C HIS A 42 7.04 7.97 1.27
N SER A 43 7.15 6.94 2.11
CA SER A 43 7.87 5.69 1.78
C SER A 43 7.26 4.90 0.61
N HIS A 44 6.01 5.20 0.23
CA HIS A 44 5.29 4.63 -0.91
C HIS A 44 4.89 5.70 -1.92
N GLY A 45 5.45 6.91 -1.82
CA GLY A 45 5.24 8.02 -2.74
C GLY A 45 6.34 8.13 -3.80
N ALA A 46 6.65 9.37 -4.19
CA ALA A 46 7.59 9.73 -5.24
C ALA A 46 9.01 9.19 -5.03
N VAL A 47 9.39 8.86 -3.78
CA VAL A 47 10.68 8.24 -3.45
C VAL A 47 10.93 6.91 -4.18
N ARG A 48 9.86 6.23 -4.63
CA ARG A 48 9.97 4.94 -5.34
C ARG A 48 10.19 5.07 -6.85
N VAL A 49 10.08 6.28 -7.41
CA VAL A 49 10.05 6.47 -8.87
C VAL A 49 11.38 6.08 -9.51
N GLU A 50 12.50 6.36 -8.87
CA GLU A 50 13.82 5.96 -9.38
C GLU A 50 13.95 4.44 -9.50
N TYR A 51 13.65 3.72 -8.42
CA TYR A 51 13.61 2.26 -8.42
C TYR A 51 12.65 1.70 -9.49
N TYR A 52 11.45 2.29 -9.63
CA TYR A 52 10.50 1.84 -10.64
C TYR A 52 11.04 2.08 -12.05
N ALA A 53 11.60 3.26 -12.32
CA ALA A 53 12.15 3.61 -13.62
C ALA A 53 13.26 2.62 -14.03
N GLU A 54 14.18 2.30 -13.11
CA GLU A 54 15.21 1.30 -13.33
C GLU A 54 14.62 -0.08 -13.66
N ARG A 55 13.72 -0.59 -12.81
CA ARG A 55 13.10 -1.91 -13.01
C ARG A 55 12.27 -1.99 -14.30
N ILE A 56 11.53 -0.94 -14.65
CA ILE A 56 10.79 -0.86 -15.92
C ILE A 56 11.76 -0.92 -17.09
N SER A 57 12.83 -0.12 -17.04
CA SER A 57 13.82 -0.05 -18.13
C SER A 57 14.54 -1.38 -18.35
N LYS A 58 14.83 -2.11 -17.25
CA LYS A 58 15.49 -3.42 -17.23
C LYS A 58 14.57 -4.61 -17.56
N GLY A 59 13.26 -4.40 -17.64
CA GLY A 59 12.28 -5.42 -18.01
C GLY A 59 11.65 -6.19 -16.84
N GLY A 60 12.05 -5.91 -15.60
CA GLY A 60 11.46 -6.54 -14.41
C GLY A 60 10.06 -6.03 -14.04
N THR A 61 9.55 -5.03 -14.76
CA THR A 61 8.12 -4.65 -14.77
C THR A 61 7.65 -4.68 -16.21
N ASN A 62 6.61 -5.48 -16.48
CA ASN A 62 6.12 -5.67 -17.83
C ASN A 62 5.41 -4.40 -18.32
N ARG A 63 5.90 -3.87 -19.44
CA ARG A 63 5.36 -2.66 -20.10
C ARG A 63 4.23 -2.95 -21.08
N GLU A 64 4.14 -4.20 -21.56
CA GLU A 64 3.10 -4.71 -22.44
C GLU A 64 2.40 -5.94 -21.82
N PRO A 65 1.86 -5.83 -20.59
CA PRO A 65 1.24 -6.97 -19.92
C PRO A 65 -0.01 -7.42 -20.66
N THR A 66 -0.18 -8.73 -20.82
CA THR A 66 -1.43 -9.30 -21.31
C THR A 66 -2.36 -9.61 -20.13
N PHE A 67 -3.18 -8.64 -19.75
CA PHE A 67 -4.15 -8.83 -18.67
C PHE A 67 -5.21 -9.87 -19.05
N ARG A 68 -5.51 -10.78 -18.12
CA ARG A 68 -6.62 -11.73 -18.24
C ARG A 68 -7.39 -11.80 -16.93
N ILE A 69 -8.65 -11.38 -16.96
CA ILE A 69 -9.57 -11.56 -15.84
C ILE A 69 -10.26 -12.91 -16.00
N GLU A 70 -10.12 -13.77 -15.01
CA GLU A 70 -10.77 -15.08 -14.90
C GLU A 70 -11.85 -15.01 -13.83
N ASN A 71 -13.13 -15.01 -14.23
CA ASN A 71 -14.24 -15.12 -13.29
C ASN A 71 -14.40 -16.58 -12.88
N THR A 72 -14.16 -16.89 -11.60
CA THR A 72 -14.17 -18.26 -11.06
C THR A 72 -15.48 -18.61 -10.37
N GLY A 73 -16.36 -17.63 -10.18
CA GLY A 73 -17.66 -17.78 -9.54
C GLY A 73 -18.46 -16.49 -9.58
N PRO A 74 -19.66 -16.45 -8.97
CA PRO A 74 -20.50 -15.25 -8.96
C PRO A 74 -19.83 -14.08 -8.23
N CYS A 75 -19.04 -14.37 -7.20
CA CYS A 75 -18.44 -13.35 -6.33
C CYS A 75 -16.90 -13.43 -6.31
N THR A 76 -16.28 -14.15 -7.25
CA THR A 76 -14.84 -14.43 -7.22
C THR A 76 -14.19 -14.30 -8.59
N ALA A 77 -13.00 -13.71 -8.63
CA ALA A 77 -12.20 -13.62 -9.85
C ALA A 77 -10.70 -13.60 -9.56
N ILE A 78 -9.89 -13.86 -10.57
CA ILE A 78 -8.44 -13.66 -10.55
C ILE A 78 -8.06 -12.78 -11.75
N LEU A 79 -7.39 -11.66 -11.49
CA LEU A 79 -6.68 -10.89 -12.51
C LEU A 79 -5.27 -11.45 -12.65
N HIS A 80 -5.01 -12.13 -13.76
CA HIS A 80 -3.65 -12.49 -14.18
C HIS A 80 -2.98 -11.24 -14.75
N ALA A 81 -1.99 -10.71 -14.04
CA ALA A 81 -1.43 -9.38 -14.27
C ALA A 81 -0.11 -9.36 -15.06
N ASP A 82 0.45 -10.54 -15.38
CA ASP A 82 1.63 -10.68 -16.24
C ASP A 82 2.81 -9.77 -15.85
N ASN A 83 3.05 -9.64 -14.54
CA ASN A 83 4.07 -8.78 -13.92
C ASN A 83 3.98 -7.29 -14.33
N ALA A 84 2.76 -6.81 -14.63
CA ALA A 84 2.48 -5.39 -14.77
C ALA A 84 2.88 -4.58 -13.52
N ALA A 85 2.95 -3.25 -13.67
CA ALA A 85 3.05 -2.35 -12.54
C ALA A 85 1.92 -2.62 -11.53
N GLY A 86 2.27 -2.78 -10.25
CA GLY A 86 1.32 -3.23 -9.23
C GLY A 86 0.13 -2.28 -9.06
N GLN A 87 0.37 -0.97 -9.21
CA GLN A 87 -0.67 0.06 -9.15
C GLN A 87 -1.74 -0.15 -10.23
N VAL A 88 -1.32 -0.50 -11.45
CA VAL A 88 -2.21 -0.75 -12.59
C VAL A 88 -3.04 -2.00 -12.34
N ALA A 89 -2.37 -3.11 -12.00
CA ALA A 89 -3.03 -4.39 -11.77
C ALA A 89 -4.01 -4.33 -10.60
N ALA A 90 -3.58 -3.77 -9.46
CA ALA A 90 -4.43 -3.67 -8.27
C ALA A 90 -5.63 -2.73 -8.49
N LYS A 91 -5.47 -1.63 -9.24
CA LYS A 91 -6.58 -0.75 -9.61
C LYS A 91 -7.59 -1.48 -10.50
N MET A 92 -7.13 -2.14 -11.56
CA MET A 92 -7.98 -2.89 -12.48
C MET A 92 -8.76 -4.02 -11.78
N GLY A 93 -8.11 -4.74 -10.86
CA GLY A 93 -8.80 -5.77 -10.09
C GLY A 93 -9.80 -5.21 -9.08
N MET A 94 -9.56 -4.02 -8.52
CA MET A 94 -10.51 -3.34 -7.64
C MET A 94 -11.73 -2.85 -8.42
N GLU A 95 -11.54 -2.30 -9.62
CA GLU A 95 -12.64 -1.90 -10.52
C GLU A 95 -13.55 -3.09 -10.81
N HIS A 96 -12.98 -4.25 -11.15
CA HIS A 96 -13.74 -5.49 -11.34
C HIS A 96 -14.44 -5.98 -10.06
N ALA A 97 -13.78 -5.87 -8.90
CA ALA A 97 -14.37 -6.23 -7.61
C ALA A 97 -15.58 -5.36 -7.26
N ILE A 98 -15.51 -4.05 -7.56
CA ILE A 98 -16.62 -3.11 -7.40
C ILE A 98 -17.81 -3.52 -8.27
N GLU A 99 -17.58 -3.87 -9.54
CA GLU A 99 -18.63 -4.34 -10.45
C GLU A 99 -19.32 -5.61 -9.93
N ILE A 100 -18.53 -6.61 -9.51
CA ILE A 100 -19.05 -7.84 -8.93
C ILE A 100 -19.86 -7.55 -7.67
N ALA A 101 -19.35 -6.75 -6.72
CA ALA A 101 -20.03 -6.48 -5.46
C ALA A 101 -21.31 -5.65 -5.64
N LYS A 102 -21.34 -4.72 -6.61
CA LYS A 102 -22.58 -4.00 -6.97
C LYS A 102 -23.66 -4.96 -7.45
N LYS A 103 -23.28 -5.97 -8.24
CA LYS A 103 -24.22 -6.94 -8.82
C LYS A 103 -24.64 -8.04 -7.83
N ASN A 104 -23.68 -8.59 -7.08
CA ASN A 104 -23.84 -9.84 -6.34
C ASN A 104 -23.62 -9.69 -4.82
N GLY A 105 -23.42 -8.47 -4.32
CA GLY A 105 -23.32 -8.15 -2.90
C GLY A 105 -21.92 -8.26 -2.31
N VAL A 106 -21.09 -9.19 -2.79
CA VAL A 106 -19.71 -9.41 -2.31
C VAL A 106 -18.80 -9.73 -3.50
N ALA A 107 -17.54 -9.34 -3.42
CA ALA A 107 -16.50 -9.75 -4.35
C ALA A 107 -15.20 -10.11 -3.61
N VAL A 108 -14.54 -11.19 -4.03
CA VAL A 108 -13.17 -11.55 -3.65
C VAL A 108 -12.34 -11.69 -4.93
N VAL A 109 -11.43 -10.75 -5.17
CA VAL A 109 -10.64 -10.70 -6.41
C VAL A 109 -9.16 -10.79 -6.09
N GLY A 110 -8.52 -11.86 -6.57
CA GLY A 110 -7.07 -12.06 -6.48
C GLY A 110 -6.35 -11.36 -7.63
N ILE A 111 -5.21 -10.74 -7.33
CA ILE A 111 -4.29 -10.17 -8.32
C ILE A 111 -3.07 -11.07 -8.36
N SER A 112 -2.89 -11.79 -9.48
CA SER A 112 -1.85 -12.79 -9.63
C SER A 112 -0.70 -12.26 -10.49
N ARG A 113 0.51 -12.31 -9.93
CA ARG A 113 1.78 -11.89 -10.54
C ARG A 113 1.81 -10.43 -10.95
N MET A 114 1.97 -9.54 -9.97
CA MET A 114 2.16 -8.10 -10.19
C MET A 114 3.48 -7.58 -9.59
N GLY A 115 3.83 -6.34 -9.92
CA GLY A 115 4.84 -5.56 -9.21
C GLY A 115 4.37 -5.04 -7.86
N HIS A 116 5.21 -4.24 -7.18
CA HIS A 116 4.82 -3.56 -5.95
C HIS A 116 3.74 -2.49 -6.22
N SER A 117 2.65 -2.50 -5.44
CA SER A 117 1.45 -1.70 -5.71
C SER A 117 1.33 -0.39 -4.92
N GLY A 118 2.28 -0.07 -4.03
CA GLY A 118 2.29 1.21 -3.30
C GLY A 118 1.40 1.22 -2.07
N ALA A 119 0.79 2.37 -1.77
CA ALA A 119 -0.11 2.52 -0.62
C ALA A 119 -1.47 1.88 -0.92
N ILE A 120 -1.71 0.69 -0.39
CA ILE A 120 -2.88 -0.13 -0.76
C ILE A 120 -4.22 0.47 -0.27
N SER A 121 -4.20 1.43 0.67
CA SER A 121 -5.39 2.21 1.00
C SER A 121 -6.00 2.98 -0.18
N TYR A 122 -5.22 3.26 -1.24
CA TYR A 122 -5.74 3.84 -2.48
C TYR A 122 -6.88 3.00 -3.04
N PHE A 123 -6.69 1.67 -3.10
CA PHE A 123 -7.63 0.75 -3.73
C PHE A 123 -8.92 0.62 -2.93
N VAL A 124 -8.85 0.47 -1.60
CA VAL A 124 -10.06 0.38 -0.77
C VAL A 124 -10.86 1.68 -0.76
N ARG A 125 -10.20 2.84 -0.93
CA ARG A 125 -10.89 4.12 -1.12
C ARG A 125 -11.61 4.22 -2.46
N GLN A 126 -11.21 3.47 -3.49
CA GLN A 126 -12.00 3.35 -4.73
C GLN A 126 -13.35 2.69 -4.42
N ALA A 127 -13.35 1.58 -3.67
CA ALA A 127 -14.60 0.92 -3.26
C ALA A 127 -15.47 1.83 -2.39
N ALA A 128 -14.88 2.53 -1.41
CA ALA A 128 -15.61 3.44 -0.53
C ALA A 128 -16.25 4.62 -1.27
N ARG A 129 -15.59 5.20 -2.27
CA ARG A 129 -16.18 6.24 -3.13
C ARG A 129 -17.43 5.75 -3.87
N GLU A 130 -17.48 4.47 -4.21
CA GLU A 130 -18.62 3.81 -4.85
C GLU A 130 -19.70 3.35 -3.84
N GLY A 131 -19.60 3.75 -2.58
CA GLY A 131 -20.55 3.39 -1.53
C GLY A 131 -20.38 1.96 -0.99
N LEU A 132 -19.24 1.31 -1.25
CA LEU A 132 -18.96 -0.06 -0.85
C LEU A 132 -17.89 -0.13 0.25
N ILE A 133 -17.89 -1.19 1.04
CA ILE A 133 -16.79 -1.48 1.97
C ILE A 133 -15.66 -2.14 1.16
N GLY A 134 -14.43 -1.66 1.33
CA GLY A 134 -13.24 -2.24 0.71
C GLY A 134 -12.25 -2.75 1.75
N LEU A 135 -11.69 -3.93 1.50
CA LEU A 135 -10.53 -4.47 2.19
C LEU A 135 -9.50 -4.91 1.15
N SER A 136 -8.22 -4.62 1.40
CA SER A 136 -7.12 -5.04 0.53
C SER A 136 -5.93 -5.48 1.35
N ILE A 137 -5.24 -6.52 0.88
CA ILE A 137 -4.08 -7.12 1.52
C ILE A 137 -3.10 -7.61 0.45
N CYS A 138 -1.79 -7.55 0.69
CA CYS A 138 -0.80 -8.05 -0.27
C CYS A 138 0.46 -8.60 0.39
N GLN A 139 1.19 -9.42 -0.37
CA GLN A 139 2.54 -9.83 -0.01
C GLN A 139 3.51 -8.65 -0.11
N SER A 140 4.65 -8.75 0.57
CA SER A 140 5.76 -7.80 0.53
C SER A 140 7.08 -8.56 0.62
N ASP A 141 8.19 -7.88 0.35
CA ASP A 141 9.54 -8.44 0.44
C ASP A 141 9.77 -9.10 1.82
N PRO A 142 10.36 -10.31 1.89
CA PRO A 142 10.71 -10.94 3.16
C PRO A 142 11.67 -10.05 3.96
N MET A 143 11.21 -9.55 5.11
CA MET A 143 11.99 -8.64 5.97
C MET A 143 11.68 -8.81 7.46
N VAL A 144 10.82 -9.76 7.84
CA VAL A 144 10.27 -9.86 9.20
C VAL A 144 10.54 -11.24 9.78
N VAL A 145 11.00 -11.27 11.04
CA VAL A 145 11.14 -12.51 11.79
C VAL A 145 9.79 -12.98 12.32
N PRO A 146 9.50 -14.30 12.31
CA PRO A 146 8.44 -14.87 13.12
C PRO A 146 8.59 -14.48 14.60
N PHE A 147 7.49 -14.43 15.35
CA PHE A 147 7.58 -14.16 16.79
C PHE A 147 8.46 -15.22 17.48
N GLY A 148 9.53 -14.77 18.15
CA GLY A 148 10.52 -15.64 18.79
C GLY A 148 11.60 -16.22 17.86
N GLY A 149 11.62 -15.81 16.59
CA GLY A 149 12.62 -16.24 15.60
C GLY A 149 13.73 -15.23 15.35
N ALA A 150 14.76 -15.68 14.62
CA ALA A 150 15.89 -14.84 14.17
C ALA A 150 16.03 -14.80 12.63
N ASP A 151 15.38 -15.71 11.91
CA ASP A 151 15.40 -15.78 10.45
C ASP A 151 14.19 -15.09 9.83
N ILE A 152 14.44 -14.38 8.73
CA ILE A 152 13.41 -13.71 7.93
C ILE A 152 12.45 -14.75 7.31
N TYR A 153 11.15 -14.45 7.33
CA TYR A 153 10.16 -15.27 6.64
C TYR A 153 9.12 -14.45 5.88
N TYR A 154 8.35 -13.60 6.54
CA TYR A 154 7.31 -12.79 5.91
C TYR A 154 7.82 -11.38 5.59
N GLY A 155 7.08 -10.67 4.74
CA GLY A 155 7.25 -9.24 4.56
C GLY A 155 6.43 -8.40 5.54
N THR A 156 6.45 -7.09 5.34
CA THR A 156 5.63 -6.12 6.11
C THR A 156 4.13 -6.23 5.83
N ASN A 157 3.73 -7.16 4.95
CA ASN A 157 2.38 -7.58 4.54
C ASN A 157 1.27 -6.65 5.05
N PRO A 158 0.89 -5.62 4.28
CA PRO A 158 -0.05 -4.60 4.74
C PRO A 158 -1.51 -5.05 4.65
N LEU A 159 -2.35 -4.39 5.47
CA LEU A 159 -3.80 -4.50 5.44
C LEU A 159 -4.41 -3.11 5.41
N ALA A 160 -5.30 -2.89 4.44
CA ALA A 160 -6.10 -1.68 4.35
C ALA A 160 -7.59 -1.99 4.35
N PHE A 161 -8.36 -1.05 4.90
CA PHE A 161 -9.81 -1.08 5.02
C PHE A 161 -10.37 0.32 4.76
N ALA A 162 -11.50 0.42 4.07
CA ALA A 162 -12.26 1.67 4.00
C ALA A 162 -13.78 1.42 3.93
N ALA A 163 -14.55 2.35 4.48
CA ALA A 163 -16.00 2.35 4.41
C ALA A 163 -16.56 3.77 4.21
N PRO A 164 -17.69 3.93 3.49
CA PRO A 164 -18.30 5.24 3.23
C PRO A 164 -19.10 5.78 4.43
N GLY A 165 -18.95 7.07 4.71
CA GLY A 165 -19.82 7.87 5.57
C GLY A 165 -20.83 8.70 4.77
N GLU A 166 -21.45 9.72 5.36
CA GLU A 166 -22.32 10.68 4.66
C GLU A 166 -21.53 11.59 3.72
N GLY A 167 -22.12 11.98 2.58
CA GLY A 167 -21.44 12.81 1.58
C GLY A 167 -20.11 12.21 1.11
N ASP A 168 -19.02 12.97 1.24
CA ASP A 168 -17.66 12.57 0.84
C ASP A 168 -16.85 11.91 1.98
N ASP A 169 -17.46 11.69 3.15
CA ASP A 169 -16.79 11.07 4.28
C ASP A 169 -16.39 9.62 3.95
N ILE A 170 -15.14 9.26 4.27
CA ILE A 170 -14.62 7.90 4.14
C ILE A 170 -13.70 7.63 5.33
N ILE A 171 -14.07 6.68 6.18
CA ILE A 171 -13.14 6.15 7.18
C ILE A 171 -12.13 5.24 6.48
N THR A 172 -10.83 5.47 6.67
CA THR A 172 -9.75 4.70 6.02
C THR A 172 -8.74 4.23 7.05
N PHE A 173 -8.46 2.95 7.07
CA PHE A 173 -7.43 2.35 7.92
C PHE A 173 -6.42 1.62 7.04
N ASP A 174 -5.13 1.83 7.30
CA ASP A 174 -4.02 1.20 6.58
C ASP A 174 -2.87 0.94 7.56
N MET A 175 -2.44 -0.31 7.67
CA MET A 175 -1.37 -0.70 8.57
C MET A 175 -0.39 -1.67 7.90
N ALA A 176 0.89 -1.49 8.18
CA ALA A 176 1.85 -2.58 8.11
C ALA A 176 1.61 -3.55 9.27
N THR A 177 1.99 -4.81 9.10
CA THR A 177 1.92 -5.83 10.18
C THR A 177 3.19 -5.89 11.04
N THR A 178 4.16 -5.01 10.78
CA THR A 178 5.35 -4.77 11.61
C THR A 178 5.14 -3.60 12.56
N VAL A 179 5.98 -3.49 13.59
CA VAL A 179 5.95 -2.36 14.53
C VAL A 179 6.20 -1.03 13.81
N GLN A 180 7.06 -1.04 12.79
CA GLN A 180 7.35 0.12 11.95
C GLN A 180 7.68 -0.30 10.51
N ALA A 181 7.54 0.62 9.55
CA ALA A 181 7.91 0.37 8.16
C ALA A 181 9.44 0.37 7.95
N TRP A 182 9.94 -0.45 7.01
CA TRP A 182 11.36 -0.50 6.63
C TRP A 182 11.94 0.87 6.26
N GLY A 183 11.14 1.72 5.59
CA GLY A 183 11.54 3.08 5.22
C GLY A 183 11.96 3.95 6.42
N LYS A 184 11.48 3.67 7.63
CA LYS A 184 11.90 4.38 8.85
C LYS A 184 13.27 3.93 9.36
N VAL A 185 13.65 2.68 9.12
CA VAL A 185 15.03 2.22 9.37
C VAL A 185 15.97 2.90 8.38
N LEU A 186 15.60 2.96 7.09
CA LEU A 186 16.40 3.66 6.07
C LEU A 186 16.55 5.16 6.36
N ASP A 187 15.47 5.83 6.80
CA ASP A 187 15.49 7.22 7.26
C ASP A 187 16.47 7.42 8.43
N ALA A 188 16.37 6.57 9.46
CA ALA A 188 17.29 6.62 10.59
C ALA A 188 18.76 6.39 10.20
N ARG A 189 19.04 5.47 9.25
CA ARG A 189 20.39 5.29 8.66
C ARG A 189 20.88 6.58 8.01
N SER A 190 20.03 7.23 7.21
CA SER A 190 20.41 8.46 6.49
C SER A 190 20.72 9.64 7.44
N ARG A 191 20.07 9.66 8.61
CA ARG A 191 20.24 10.69 9.64
C ARG A 191 21.27 10.32 10.69
N ASN A 192 21.82 9.10 10.64
CA ASN A 192 22.72 8.53 11.65
C ASN A 192 22.12 8.59 13.07
N GLU A 193 20.81 8.28 13.19
CA GLU A 193 20.04 8.35 14.43
C GLU A 193 19.69 6.97 14.99
N SER A 194 19.67 6.86 16.32
CA SER A 194 19.21 5.65 17.01
C SER A 194 17.71 5.41 16.80
N ILE A 195 17.30 4.14 16.71
CA ILE A 195 15.90 3.71 16.60
C ILE A 195 15.40 3.06 17.89
N PRO A 196 14.09 3.02 18.16
CA PRO A 196 13.55 2.21 19.23
C PRO A 196 13.82 0.70 19.01
N GLU A 197 14.28 0.00 20.04
CA GLU A 197 14.53 -1.46 20.03
C GLU A 197 13.30 -2.27 19.60
N SER A 198 12.09 -1.75 19.81
CA SER A 198 10.86 -2.43 19.42
C SER A 198 10.66 -2.53 17.91
N TRP A 199 11.44 -1.83 17.08
CA TRP A 199 11.25 -1.81 15.65
C TRP A 199 11.83 -3.02 14.94
N ALA A 200 13.01 -3.48 15.37
CA ALA A 200 13.86 -4.33 14.56
C ALA A 200 14.85 -5.15 15.40
N VAL A 201 15.42 -6.17 14.76
CA VAL A 201 16.42 -7.08 15.33
C VAL A 201 17.68 -7.15 14.46
N ASP A 202 18.80 -7.50 15.10
CA ASP A 202 20.05 -7.84 14.45
C ASP A 202 20.00 -9.24 13.80
N LYS A 203 21.14 -9.68 13.23
CA LYS A 203 21.28 -11.00 12.59
C LYS A 203 21.06 -12.20 13.51
N ASN A 204 21.11 -12.01 14.84
CA ASN A 204 20.90 -13.05 15.83
C ASN A 204 19.48 -13.03 16.40
N GLY A 205 18.62 -12.10 15.94
CA GLY A 205 17.27 -11.90 16.48
C GLY A 205 17.23 -11.06 17.75
N ALA A 206 18.34 -10.42 18.16
CA ALA A 206 18.35 -9.53 19.31
C ALA A 206 17.84 -8.13 18.92
N PRO A 207 16.92 -7.51 19.70
CA PRO A 207 16.50 -6.13 19.48
C PRO A 207 17.71 -5.18 19.41
N THR A 208 17.65 -4.17 18.54
CA THR A 208 18.76 -3.22 18.37
C THR A 208 18.28 -1.77 18.26
N HIS A 209 19.08 -0.86 18.82
CA HIS A 209 18.97 0.58 18.66
C HIS A 209 19.74 1.12 17.45
N ASP A 210 20.71 0.35 16.94
CA ASP A 210 21.55 0.75 15.83
C ASP A 210 20.85 0.40 14.50
N PRO A 211 20.43 1.40 13.69
CA PRO A 211 19.77 1.12 12.42
C PRO A 211 20.69 0.41 11.42
N PHE A 212 22.02 0.50 11.55
CA PHE A 212 22.97 -0.21 10.68
C PHE A 212 23.15 -1.68 11.06
N ALA A 213 22.88 -2.05 12.32
CA ALA A 213 22.88 -3.43 12.78
C ALA A 213 21.59 -4.19 12.42
N VAL A 214 20.54 -3.50 11.99
CA VAL A 214 19.24 -4.10 11.64
C VAL A 214 19.37 -5.10 10.49
N ASN A 215 18.97 -6.34 10.78
CA ASN A 215 18.82 -7.43 9.81
C ASN A 215 17.34 -7.62 9.41
N ALA A 216 16.42 -7.54 10.37
CA ALA A 216 14.99 -7.79 10.14
C ALA A 216 14.11 -6.94 11.06
N LEU A 217 12.83 -6.78 10.69
CA LEU A 217 11.82 -6.07 11.47
C LEU A 217 11.11 -7.00 12.46
N LEU A 218 10.52 -6.41 13.50
CA LEU A 218 9.65 -7.09 14.45
C LEU A 218 8.16 -7.01 14.07
N PRO A 219 7.38 -8.08 14.29
CA PRO A 219 5.93 -8.08 14.10
C PRO A 219 5.22 -7.18 15.11
N ALA A 220 4.21 -6.44 14.66
CA ALA A 220 3.40 -5.58 15.53
C ALA A 220 2.74 -6.40 16.65
N ALA A 221 2.86 -5.95 17.90
CA ALA A 221 2.30 -6.65 19.05
C ALA A 221 2.68 -8.15 19.12
N GLY A 222 3.91 -8.49 18.71
CA GLY A 222 4.49 -9.82 18.83
C GLY A 222 3.70 -10.89 18.06
N PRO A 223 3.11 -11.91 18.72
CA PRO A 223 2.40 -13.00 18.03
C PRO A 223 1.21 -12.53 17.18
N LYS A 224 0.62 -11.37 17.50
CA LYS A 224 -0.57 -10.86 16.79
C LYS A 224 -0.23 -10.41 15.38
N GLY A 225 0.76 -9.53 15.22
CA GLY A 225 1.26 -9.08 13.92
C GLY A 225 1.82 -10.25 13.11
N TYR A 226 2.49 -11.19 13.77
CA TYR A 226 2.97 -12.43 13.15
C TYR A 226 1.82 -13.26 12.56
N GLY A 227 0.73 -13.46 13.30
CA GLY A 227 -0.48 -14.12 12.79
C GLY A 227 -1.15 -13.35 11.64
N LEU A 228 -1.17 -12.01 11.71
CA LEU A 228 -1.76 -11.17 10.65
C LEU A 228 -0.97 -11.24 9.33
N MET A 229 0.36 -11.13 9.36
CA MET A 229 1.18 -11.25 8.14
C MET A 229 1.10 -12.64 7.51
N MET A 230 0.99 -13.68 8.35
CA MET A 230 0.75 -15.07 7.91
C MET A 230 -0.60 -15.19 7.21
N MET A 231 -1.68 -14.65 7.79
CA MET A 231 -3.01 -14.65 7.18
C MET A 231 -2.98 -13.93 5.82
N ILE A 232 -2.29 -12.80 5.73
CA ILE A 232 -2.15 -12.03 4.48
C ILE A 232 -1.39 -12.83 3.43
N ASP A 233 -0.29 -13.49 3.79
CA ASP A 233 0.48 -14.33 2.86
C ASP A 233 -0.34 -15.53 2.36
N ILE A 234 -1.14 -16.15 3.23
CA ILE A 234 -2.07 -17.21 2.82
C ILE A 234 -3.08 -16.67 1.81
N LEU A 235 -3.74 -15.56 2.11
CA LEU A 235 -4.85 -15.04 1.31
C LEU A 235 -4.41 -14.39 -0.01
N SER A 236 -3.23 -13.75 -0.03
CA SER A 236 -2.74 -13.05 -1.22
C SER A 236 -1.65 -13.81 -1.98
N GLY A 237 -1.02 -14.82 -1.38
CA GLY A 237 0.00 -15.66 -2.01
C GLY A 237 -0.46 -17.09 -2.25
N ILE A 238 -0.59 -17.87 -1.17
CA ILE A 238 -0.88 -19.32 -1.24
C ILE A 238 -2.22 -19.58 -1.94
N LEU A 239 -3.26 -18.83 -1.60
CA LEU A 239 -4.59 -18.93 -2.23
C LEU A 239 -4.54 -18.70 -3.74
N LEU A 240 -3.60 -17.88 -4.21
CA LEU A 240 -3.44 -17.52 -5.63
C LEU A 240 -2.42 -18.42 -6.36
N GLY A 241 -1.86 -19.43 -5.68
CA GLY A 241 -0.84 -20.32 -6.25
C GLY A 241 0.50 -19.64 -6.53
N LEU A 242 0.86 -18.62 -5.73
CA LEU A 242 2.09 -17.83 -5.88
C LEU A 242 3.19 -18.27 -4.89
N PRO A 243 4.46 -17.85 -5.11
CA PRO A 243 5.50 -17.97 -4.10
C PRO A 243 5.06 -17.32 -2.78
N PHE A 244 5.39 -17.94 -1.65
CA PHE A 244 4.88 -17.55 -0.33
C PHE A 244 5.98 -17.51 0.73
N GLY A 245 5.77 -16.74 1.79
CA GLY A 245 6.73 -16.51 2.85
C GLY A 245 8.11 -16.13 2.29
N ARG A 246 9.15 -16.89 2.67
CA ARG A 246 10.54 -16.66 2.24
C ARG A 246 10.79 -16.73 0.74
N GLN A 247 9.85 -17.30 -0.04
CA GLN A 247 9.98 -17.47 -1.49
C GLN A 247 9.53 -16.22 -2.26
N VAL A 248 8.89 -15.26 -1.59
CA VAL A 248 8.52 -13.98 -2.19
C VAL A 248 9.80 -13.25 -2.61
N SER A 249 9.83 -12.78 -3.86
CA SER A 249 11.00 -12.08 -4.40
C SER A 249 11.31 -10.80 -3.62
N SER A 250 12.60 -10.46 -3.48
CA SER A 250 13.02 -9.20 -2.84
C SER A 250 13.17 -8.07 -3.86
N MET A 251 12.94 -6.82 -3.44
CA MET A 251 12.89 -5.63 -4.32
C MET A 251 14.13 -5.45 -5.19
N TYR A 252 15.32 -5.73 -4.66
CA TYR A 252 16.61 -5.50 -5.32
C TYR A 252 17.33 -6.78 -5.75
N GLU A 253 16.70 -7.95 -5.63
CA GLU A 253 17.34 -9.24 -5.95
C GLU A 253 17.63 -9.40 -7.44
N ASP A 254 16.61 -9.19 -8.29
CA ASP A 254 16.75 -9.18 -9.74
C ASP A 254 15.82 -8.11 -10.33
N LEU A 255 16.41 -7.05 -10.89
CA LEU A 255 15.70 -5.93 -11.53
C LEU A 255 15.22 -6.26 -12.96
N HIS A 256 15.64 -7.38 -13.54
CA HIS A 256 15.23 -7.87 -14.87
C HIS A 256 14.04 -8.85 -14.81
N ALA A 257 13.83 -9.51 -13.67
CA ALA A 257 12.73 -10.46 -13.48
C ALA A 257 11.46 -9.81 -12.88
N GLY A 258 10.29 -10.37 -13.21
CA GLY A 258 9.03 -10.00 -12.58
C GLY A 258 8.99 -10.33 -11.08
N ARG A 259 8.32 -9.49 -10.28
CA ARG A 259 8.22 -9.68 -8.82
C ARG A 259 7.30 -10.84 -8.42
N ASN A 260 6.32 -11.19 -9.26
CA ASN A 260 5.34 -12.24 -9.02
C ASN A 260 4.57 -12.09 -7.68
N LEU A 261 4.36 -10.86 -7.21
CA LEU A 261 3.61 -10.61 -5.98
C LEU A 261 2.12 -10.89 -6.18
N GLY A 262 1.45 -11.22 -5.07
CA GLY A 262 0.01 -11.31 -5.00
C GLY A 262 -0.64 -10.27 -4.10
N GLN A 263 -1.87 -9.91 -4.44
CA GLN A 263 -2.76 -9.03 -3.68
C GLN A 263 -4.19 -9.59 -3.73
N LEU A 264 -4.96 -9.38 -2.68
CA LEU A 264 -6.36 -9.79 -2.61
C LEU A 264 -7.22 -8.58 -2.25
N HIS A 265 -8.31 -8.40 -2.99
CA HIS A 265 -9.36 -7.44 -2.69
C HIS A 265 -10.61 -8.16 -2.22
N LEU A 266 -11.21 -7.66 -1.14
CA LEU A 266 -12.55 -8.03 -0.68
C LEU A 266 -13.42 -6.77 -0.72
N VAL A 267 -14.54 -6.83 -1.42
CA VAL A 267 -15.50 -5.72 -1.51
C VAL A 267 -16.86 -6.21 -1.05
N ILE A 268 -17.53 -5.44 -0.19
CA ILE A 268 -18.85 -5.78 0.37
C ILE A 268 -19.80 -4.61 0.10
N ASN A 269 -20.96 -4.91 -0.45
CA ASN A 269 -22.01 -3.94 -0.70
C ASN A 269 -22.98 -3.88 0.49
N PRO A 270 -23.03 -2.77 1.26
CA PRO A 270 -23.91 -2.65 2.41
C PRO A 270 -25.39 -2.87 2.10
N ALA A 271 -25.83 -2.57 0.86
CA ALA A 271 -27.23 -2.70 0.43
C ALA A 271 -27.76 -4.14 0.52
N PHE A 272 -26.87 -5.13 0.50
CA PHE A 272 -27.23 -6.54 0.60
C PHE A 272 -27.41 -7.01 2.06
N PHE A 273 -27.20 -6.13 3.03
CA PHE A 273 -27.25 -6.47 4.46
C PHE A 273 -28.23 -5.57 5.24
N SER A 274 -28.21 -4.26 5.00
CA SER A 274 -29.04 -3.29 5.71
C SER A 274 -29.22 -1.99 4.91
N SER A 275 -29.87 -0.98 5.51
CA SER A 275 -30.02 0.33 4.86
C SER A 275 -28.67 1.01 4.66
N CYS A 276 -28.30 1.27 3.40
CA CYS A 276 -27.09 2.02 3.05
C CYS A 276 -27.06 3.42 3.67
N GLU A 277 -28.21 4.09 3.75
CA GLU A 277 -28.31 5.43 4.33
C GLU A 277 -27.96 5.39 5.82
N LEU A 278 -28.57 4.45 6.57
CA LEU A 278 -28.25 4.27 7.99
C LEU A 278 -26.81 3.81 8.20
N PHE A 279 -26.30 2.92 7.36
CA PHE A 279 -24.91 2.48 7.40
C PHE A 279 -23.95 3.69 7.29
N ARG A 280 -24.13 4.53 6.27
CA ARG A 280 -23.29 5.72 6.03
C ARG A 280 -23.39 6.73 7.17
N LYS A 281 -24.61 6.97 7.67
CA LYS A 281 -24.85 7.81 8.85
C LYS A 281 -24.09 7.30 10.07
N HIS A 282 -24.12 5.98 10.33
CA HIS A 282 -23.42 5.39 11.47
C HIS A 282 -21.88 5.46 11.32
N ILE A 283 -21.35 5.39 10.10
CA ILE A 283 -19.91 5.60 9.85
C ILE A 283 -19.52 7.05 10.17
N SER A 284 -20.28 8.05 9.68
CA SER A 284 -20.04 9.47 10.02
C SER A 284 -20.20 9.74 11.52
N GLN A 285 -21.22 9.18 12.16
CA GLN A 285 -21.39 9.25 13.60
C GLN A 285 -20.20 8.63 14.36
N THR A 286 -19.70 7.48 13.93
CA THR A 286 -18.51 6.84 14.53
C THR A 286 -17.30 7.77 14.48
N MET A 287 -17.04 8.40 13.32
CA MET A 287 -15.94 9.37 13.18
C MET A 287 -16.10 10.56 14.13
N GLN A 288 -17.31 11.10 14.26
CA GLN A 288 -17.62 12.22 15.15
C GLN A 288 -17.45 11.84 16.63
N GLU A 289 -18.03 10.71 17.05
CA GLU A 289 -17.99 10.24 18.44
C GLU A 289 -16.56 9.94 18.89
N LEU A 290 -15.76 9.27 18.06
CA LEU A 290 -14.35 9.00 18.36
C LEU A 290 -13.53 10.28 18.54
N ASN A 291 -13.84 11.33 17.77
CA ASN A 291 -13.17 12.63 17.93
C ASN A 291 -13.61 13.41 19.17
N ALA A 292 -14.83 13.19 19.63
CA ALA A 292 -15.33 13.81 20.84
C ALA A 292 -14.81 13.12 22.13
N VAL A 293 -14.15 11.96 22.02
CA VAL A 293 -13.58 11.26 23.18
C VAL A 293 -12.56 12.14 23.90
N LYS A 294 -12.70 12.23 25.23
CA LYS A 294 -11.77 12.97 26.09
C LYS A 294 -10.33 12.44 25.90
N PRO A 295 -9.37 13.28 25.48
CA PRO A 295 -7.98 12.85 25.31
C PRO A 295 -7.33 12.47 26.64
N ALA A 296 -6.47 11.46 26.60
CA ALA A 296 -5.60 11.12 27.72
C ALA A 296 -4.52 12.21 27.92
N PRO A 297 -3.95 12.37 29.13
CA PRO A 297 -2.84 13.30 29.36
C PRO A 297 -1.69 13.10 28.36
N GLY A 298 -1.19 14.20 27.79
CA GLY A 298 -0.16 14.18 26.74
C GLY A 298 -0.69 14.16 25.30
N PHE A 299 -1.98 13.86 25.10
CA PHE A 299 -2.61 13.90 23.78
C PHE A 299 -3.51 15.13 23.62
N LYS A 300 -3.40 15.83 22.48
CA LYS A 300 -4.22 17.02 22.18
C LYS A 300 -5.65 16.66 21.75
N GLN A 301 -5.81 15.53 21.08
CA GLN A 301 -7.10 15.03 20.58
C GLN A 301 -7.04 13.51 20.39
N VAL A 302 -8.21 12.87 20.31
CA VAL A 302 -8.36 11.48 19.85
C VAL A 302 -8.75 11.51 18.38
N TYR A 303 -7.98 10.80 17.56
CA TYR A 303 -8.30 10.64 16.14
C TYR A 303 -9.11 9.37 15.90
N TYR A 304 -10.06 9.41 14.97
CA TYR A 304 -10.56 8.17 14.37
C TYR A 304 -9.47 7.58 13.45
N PRO A 305 -9.49 6.27 13.17
CA PRO A 305 -8.49 5.64 12.32
C PRO A 305 -8.33 6.34 10.95
N GLY A 306 -7.10 6.75 10.64
CA GLY A 306 -6.73 7.42 9.38
C GLY A 306 -6.99 8.93 9.31
N GLN A 307 -7.59 9.53 10.34
CA GLN A 307 -7.89 10.97 10.31
C GLN A 307 -6.64 11.83 10.21
N ASP A 308 -5.52 11.43 10.83
CA ASP A 308 -4.28 12.18 10.74
C ASP A 308 -3.80 12.28 9.28
N GLN A 309 -4.03 11.24 8.48
CA GLN A 309 -3.76 11.21 7.05
C GLN A 309 -4.79 12.01 6.24
N ASP A 310 -6.07 11.98 6.63
CA ASP A 310 -7.10 12.81 5.98
C ASP A 310 -6.84 14.30 6.20
N ILE A 311 -6.37 14.69 7.39
CA ILE A 311 -5.92 16.05 7.70
C ILE A 311 -4.72 16.42 6.82
N LYS A 312 -3.70 15.54 6.73
CA LYS A 312 -2.53 15.77 5.87
C LYS A 312 -2.94 15.93 4.41
N GLN A 313 -3.86 15.10 3.91
CA GLN A 313 -4.34 15.18 2.54
C GLN A 313 -5.07 16.50 2.27
N LYS A 314 -6.01 16.90 3.13
CA LYS A 314 -6.70 18.19 3.01
C LYS A 314 -5.70 19.36 3.01
N ASN A 315 -4.68 19.30 3.87
CA ASN A 315 -3.62 20.29 3.90
C ASN A 315 -2.78 20.27 2.61
N ALA A 316 -2.47 19.09 2.07
CA ALA A 316 -1.69 18.95 0.84
C ALA A 316 -2.47 19.45 -0.39
N ASP A 317 -3.78 19.23 -0.44
CA ASP A 317 -4.65 19.72 -1.52
C ASP A 317 -4.72 21.27 -1.52
N MET A 318 -4.59 21.93 -0.36
CA MET A 318 -4.57 23.40 -0.25
C MET A 318 -3.18 24.02 -0.39
N ASN A 319 -2.16 23.39 0.21
CA ASN A 319 -0.84 23.99 0.42
C ASN A 319 0.28 23.32 -0.39
N GLY A 320 -0.05 22.31 -1.20
CA GLY A 320 0.91 21.47 -1.91
C GLY A 320 1.44 20.31 -1.07
N ILE A 321 1.99 19.32 -1.76
CA ILE A 321 2.55 18.10 -1.22
C ILE A 321 4.03 18.34 -0.85
N ASP A 322 4.40 17.94 0.36
CA ASP A 322 5.80 17.93 0.81
C ASP A 322 6.55 16.74 0.18
N ILE A 323 7.64 17.04 -0.53
CA ILE A 323 8.56 16.05 -1.11
C ILE A 323 10.01 16.42 -0.79
N VAL A 324 10.90 15.43 -0.72
CA VAL A 324 12.35 15.65 -0.54
C VAL A 324 12.94 16.28 -1.80
N ASP A 325 13.80 17.27 -1.64
CA ASP A 325 14.32 18.09 -2.74
C ASP A 325 15.05 17.25 -3.80
N ASP A 326 15.84 16.27 -3.39
CA ASP A 326 16.56 15.36 -4.30
C ASP A 326 15.63 14.55 -5.19
N ILE A 327 14.45 14.15 -4.67
CA ILE A 327 13.43 13.45 -5.46
C ILE A 327 12.91 14.39 -6.56
N TYR A 328 12.66 15.65 -6.24
CA TYR A 328 12.24 16.63 -7.25
C TYR A 328 13.32 16.85 -8.31
N GLN A 329 14.58 17.03 -7.90
CA GLN A 329 15.70 17.19 -8.84
C GLN A 329 15.83 15.97 -9.76
N TYR A 330 15.71 14.77 -9.21
CA TYR A 330 15.65 13.54 -10.01
C TYR A 330 14.49 13.56 -11.01
N LEU A 331 13.27 13.91 -10.58
CA LEU A 331 12.07 13.88 -11.41
C LEU A 331 12.15 14.84 -12.62
N ILE A 332 12.75 16.02 -12.47
CA ILE A 332 12.93 16.98 -13.59
C ILE A 332 14.15 16.66 -14.47
N SER A 333 15.06 15.79 -14.02
CA SER A 333 16.31 15.50 -14.73
C SER A 333 16.12 14.64 -15.99
N GLY A 334 17.17 14.58 -16.80
CA GLY A 334 17.27 13.64 -17.92
C GLY A 334 17.57 12.19 -17.51
N ALA A 335 18.04 11.93 -16.28
CA ALA A 335 18.42 10.59 -15.83
C ALA A 335 17.21 9.70 -15.56
N LEU A 336 17.36 8.38 -15.77
CA LEU A 336 16.36 7.37 -15.39
C LEU A 336 16.68 6.74 -14.04
N TYR A 337 17.95 6.48 -13.77
CA TYR A 337 18.50 5.95 -12.52
C TYR A 337 19.99 6.28 -12.46
N LEU A 338 20.61 6.18 -11.28
CA LEU A 338 22.04 6.39 -11.05
C LEU A 338 22.96 5.40 -11.75
#